data_AF-A0A7Y2CCT0-F1
#
_entry.id   AF-A0A7Y2CCT0-F1
#
_cell.length_a   1.000
_cell.length_b   1.000
_cell.length_c   1.000
_cell.angle_alpha   90.00
_cell.angle_beta   90.00
_cell.angle_gamma   90.00
#
_symmetry.space_group_name_H-M   'P 1'
#
loop_
_entity.id
_entity.type
_entity.pdbx_description
1 polymer ?
#
loop_
_entity_poly.entity_id
_entity_poly.type
_entity_poly.pdbx_seq_one_letter_code
_entity_poly.pdbx_strand_id
1 'polypeptide(L)'
;MMPKKYLLLIVFVQCLVSETSVLSQDLDTTAYRIAKVKAGYELTSGEGQSYHVPEAWLIPASDEEPDEKGYVSSNEFNRNVNAFTVNDSLMGLHLSSYQIQSGGSAGAASGRDSFLLLDTMTDILYAGQLALGITKWRNRYIGCFSAGAHEFSVADIDGDRNVDIGVLKKVIRCLEVEADNETGPAMVRMEETEMRRWYVFTGDRWEYDSRYDGRFPLSQAMVLPLIGLVKDPVDFVTELTMETGRRSPD
;
A
#
# COMPACT_ATOMS: atom_id res chain seq x y z
N MET A 1 -40.80 -21.68 66.74
CA MET A 1 -40.69 -21.27 65.32
C MET A 1 -39.57 -20.24 65.23
N MET A 2 -38.43 -20.59 64.63
CA MET A 2 -37.30 -19.68 64.41
C MET A 2 -37.19 -19.36 62.90
N PRO A 3 -36.91 -18.12 62.48
CA PRO A 3 -36.71 -17.81 61.08
C PRO A 3 -35.26 -18.13 60.67
N LYS A 4 -35.12 -18.88 59.56
CA LYS A 4 -33.84 -19.09 58.87
C LYS A 4 -33.43 -17.81 58.16
N LYS A 5 -32.24 -17.29 58.47
CA LYS A 5 -31.58 -16.24 57.68
C LYS A 5 -30.73 -16.91 56.60
N TYR A 6 -31.03 -16.64 55.33
CA TYR A 6 -30.19 -17.03 54.20
C TYR A 6 -29.14 -15.93 53.97
N LEU A 7 -27.87 -16.31 54.06
CA LEU A 7 -26.73 -15.46 53.75
C LEU A 7 -26.51 -15.52 52.23
N LEU A 8 -26.78 -14.42 51.52
CA LEU A 8 -26.51 -14.31 50.08
C LEU A 8 -25.03 -13.95 49.90
N LEU A 9 -24.22 -14.92 49.44
CA LEU A 9 -22.82 -14.70 49.10
C LEU A 9 -22.76 -14.14 47.67
N ILE A 10 -22.51 -12.84 47.53
CA ILE A 10 -22.29 -12.20 46.23
C ILE A 10 -20.80 -12.36 45.90
N VAL A 11 -20.48 -13.27 44.98
CA VAL A 11 -19.13 -13.41 44.41
C VAL A 11 -18.98 -12.34 43.33
N PHE A 12 -18.20 -11.31 43.60
CA PHE A 12 -17.73 -10.37 42.59
C PHE A 12 -16.63 -11.03 41.77
N VAL A 13 -16.98 -11.52 40.59
CA VAL A 13 -16.00 -11.86 39.55
C VAL A 13 -15.50 -10.54 38.97
N GLN A 14 -14.36 -10.06 39.45
CA GLN A 14 -13.61 -9.02 38.74
C GLN A 14 -13.07 -9.65 37.46
N CYS A 15 -13.77 -9.43 36.34
CA CYS A 15 -13.14 -9.55 35.03
C CYS A 15 -12.01 -8.52 34.98
N LEU A 16 -10.78 -8.99 35.15
CA LEU A 16 -9.59 -8.29 34.66
C LEU A 16 -9.74 -8.22 33.14
N VAL A 17 -10.41 -7.19 32.66
CA VAL A 17 -10.23 -6.75 31.27
C VAL A 17 -8.79 -6.27 31.25
N SER A 18 -7.88 -7.12 30.79
CA SER A 18 -6.56 -6.67 30.39
C SER A 18 -6.81 -5.54 29.40
N GLU A 19 -6.47 -4.32 29.74
CA GLU A 19 -6.35 -3.24 28.76
C GLU A 19 -5.29 -3.74 27.78
N THR A 20 -5.73 -4.38 26.70
CA THR A 20 -4.91 -4.58 25.52
C THR A 20 -4.57 -3.18 25.07
N SER A 21 -3.37 -2.72 25.41
CA SER A 21 -2.81 -1.50 24.86
C SER A 21 -2.83 -1.67 23.35
N VAL A 22 -3.84 -1.08 22.71
CA VAL A 22 -3.91 -0.99 21.26
C VAL A 22 -2.63 -0.29 20.86
N LEU A 23 -1.83 -0.94 20.02
CA LEU A 23 -0.64 -0.31 19.44
C LEU A 23 -1.15 0.99 18.79
N SER A 24 -0.73 2.16 19.29
CA SER A 24 -1.06 3.43 18.65
C SER A 24 -0.37 3.40 17.29
N GLN A 25 -1.14 3.23 16.22
CA GLN A 25 -0.61 3.31 14.87
C GLN A 25 -0.52 4.78 14.48
N ASP A 26 0.56 5.42 14.91
CA ASP A 26 0.90 6.76 14.47
C ASP A 26 1.71 6.67 13.16
N LEU A 27 1.32 7.50 12.19
CA LEU A 27 2.03 7.65 10.92
C LEU A 27 2.87 8.92 10.95
N ASP A 28 4.18 8.79 10.81
CA ASP A 28 5.08 9.92 10.61
C ASP A 28 5.46 10.03 9.13
N THR A 29 5.24 11.20 8.54
CA THR A 29 5.56 11.49 7.12
C THR A 29 6.75 12.43 6.96
N THR A 30 7.39 12.80 8.07
CA THR A 30 8.40 13.84 8.17
C THR A 30 9.71 13.35 8.78
N ALA A 31 9.68 12.27 9.56
CA ALA A 31 10.85 11.70 10.23
C ALA A 31 11.92 11.17 9.26
N TYR A 32 11.55 10.74 8.06
CA TYR A 32 12.50 10.14 7.13
C TYR A 32 12.39 10.70 5.73
N ARG A 33 13.54 10.84 5.08
CA ARG A 33 13.65 11.28 3.70
C ARG A 33 14.56 10.36 2.91
N ILE A 34 14.23 10.09 1.66
CA ILE A 34 15.09 9.32 0.75
C ILE A 34 15.60 10.19 -0.41
N ALA A 35 16.85 9.94 -0.83
CA ALA A 35 17.45 10.54 -2.01
C ALA A 35 18.22 9.49 -2.82
N LYS A 36 18.20 9.62 -4.15
CA LYS A 36 19.05 8.80 -5.03
C LYS A 36 20.48 9.29 -4.95
N VAL A 37 21.42 8.35 -4.78
CA VAL A 37 22.87 8.58 -4.75
C VAL A 37 23.57 7.66 -5.76
N LYS A 38 24.88 7.82 -5.96
CA LYS A 38 25.62 7.08 -7.01
C LYS A 38 25.53 5.55 -6.85
N ALA A 39 25.42 5.04 -5.63
CA ALA A 39 25.44 3.60 -5.31
C ALA A 39 24.05 3.04 -4.93
N GLY A 40 22.95 3.77 -5.20
CA GLY A 40 21.60 3.37 -4.81
C GLY A 40 20.87 4.53 -4.18
N TYR A 41 20.41 4.36 -2.94
CA TYR A 41 19.68 5.40 -2.22
C TYR A 41 20.27 5.65 -0.83
N GLU A 42 19.99 6.82 -0.30
CA GLU A 42 20.29 7.22 1.07
C GLU A 42 19.00 7.63 1.75
N LEU A 43 18.70 6.98 2.88
CA LEU A 43 17.63 7.34 3.79
C LEU A 43 18.22 8.17 4.92
N THR A 44 17.65 9.35 5.20
CA THR A 44 18.10 10.24 6.27
C THR A 44 16.97 10.47 7.26
N SER A 45 17.25 10.30 8.55
CA SER A 45 16.31 10.61 9.64
C SER A 45 16.25 12.13 9.90
N GLY A 46 15.22 12.58 10.60
CA GLY A 46 15.08 13.97 11.04
C GLY A 46 16.20 14.43 11.98
N GLU A 47 16.88 13.48 12.62
CA GLU A 47 18.03 13.71 13.50
C GLU A 47 19.37 13.76 12.74
N GLY A 48 19.36 13.49 11.42
CA GLY A 48 20.53 13.53 10.56
C GLY A 48 21.29 12.21 10.44
N GLN A 49 20.77 11.12 11.00
CA GLN A 49 21.33 9.77 10.79
C GLN A 49 21.06 9.33 9.35
N SER A 50 22.07 8.76 8.69
CA SER A 50 21.97 8.28 7.31
C SER A 50 22.11 6.77 7.24
N TYR A 51 21.29 6.14 6.40
CA TYR A 51 21.31 4.72 6.11
C TYR A 51 21.46 4.52 4.61
N HIS A 52 22.38 3.64 4.22
CA HIS A 52 22.49 3.23 2.83
C HIS A 52 21.39 2.22 2.50
N VAL A 53 20.65 2.49 1.41
CA VAL A 53 19.62 1.60 0.89
C VAL A 53 20.08 1.08 -0.48
N PRO A 54 20.46 -0.20 -0.59
CA PRO A 54 20.79 -0.82 -1.87
C PRO A 54 19.62 -0.69 -2.86
N GLU A 55 19.93 -0.37 -4.13
CA GLU A 55 18.92 -0.24 -5.18
C GLU A 55 18.08 -1.53 -5.33
N ALA A 56 18.72 -2.69 -5.22
CA ALA A 56 18.08 -4.00 -5.28
C ALA A 56 17.02 -4.26 -4.19
N TRP A 57 17.00 -3.49 -3.10
CA TRP A 57 15.96 -3.59 -2.07
C TRP A 57 14.67 -2.89 -2.48
N LEU A 58 14.77 -1.85 -3.30
CA LEU A 58 13.64 -1.06 -3.78
C LEU A 58 13.19 -1.50 -5.18
N ILE A 59 14.14 -1.97 -5.98
CA ILE A 59 13.96 -2.35 -7.38
C ILE A 59 14.57 -3.74 -7.56
N PRO A 60 13.80 -4.82 -7.33
CA PRO A 60 14.26 -6.18 -7.59
C PRO A 60 14.58 -6.37 -9.08
N ALA A 61 15.63 -7.12 -9.39
CA ALA A 61 16.09 -7.33 -10.77
C ALA A 61 15.03 -7.99 -11.69
N SER A 62 14.08 -8.74 -11.11
CA SER A 62 12.93 -9.30 -11.86
C SER A 62 12.02 -8.24 -12.46
N ASP A 63 12.08 -7.02 -11.92
CA ASP A 63 11.17 -5.92 -12.24
C ASP A 63 11.84 -4.85 -13.13
N GLU A 64 13.06 -5.10 -13.62
CA GLU A 64 13.77 -4.21 -14.54
C GLU A 64 13.21 -4.32 -15.97
N GLU A 65 12.93 -5.52 -16.48
CA GLU A 65 12.38 -5.70 -17.83
C GLU A 65 11.03 -5.00 -18.08
N PRO A 66 10.05 -5.01 -17.15
CA PRO A 66 8.80 -4.25 -17.29
C PRO A 66 9.01 -2.73 -17.36
N ASP A 67 9.99 -2.20 -16.63
CA ASP A 67 10.32 -0.77 -16.65
C ASP A 67 11.11 -0.37 -17.91
N GLU A 68 12.05 -1.20 -18.37
CA GLU A 68 12.83 -0.96 -19.60
C GLU A 68 11.96 -0.95 -20.86
N LYS A 69 10.90 -1.76 -20.88
CA LYS A 69 9.91 -1.81 -21.96
C LYS A 69 8.80 -0.76 -21.78
N GLY A 70 8.77 -0.09 -20.63
CA GLY A 70 7.78 0.92 -20.29
C GLY A 70 8.07 2.29 -20.91
N TYR A 71 7.02 3.08 -21.13
CA TYR A 71 7.16 4.48 -21.56
C TYR A 71 7.67 5.40 -20.43
N VAL A 72 7.64 4.93 -19.18
CA VAL A 72 7.90 5.69 -17.96
C VAL A 72 8.52 4.77 -16.92
N SER A 73 9.53 5.24 -16.19
CA SER A 73 10.19 4.47 -15.13
C SER A 73 9.38 4.51 -13.84
N SER A 74 9.36 3.41 -13.08
CA SER A 74 8.82 3.40 -11.72
C SER A 74 9.87 3.68 -10.64
N ASN A 75 11.05 4.21 -10.97
CA ASN A 75 12.18 4.25 -10.02
C ASN A 75 12.42 5.62 -9.33
N GLU A 76 11.58 6.62 -9.65
CA GLU A 76 11.63 7.96 -9.06
C GLU A 76 10.80 8.02 -7.76
N PHE A 77 11.43 7.65 -6.64
CA PHE A 77 10.81 7.69 -5.33
C PHE A 77 10.55 9.11 -4.84
N ASN A 78 9.42 9.30 -4.17
CA ASN A 78 9.13 10.52 -3.44
C ASN A 78 10.16 10.71 -2.33
N ARG A 79 10.54 11.97 -2.07
CA ARG A 79 11.50 12.30 -1.04
C ARG A 79 11.01 11.93 0.36
N ASN A 80 9.72 12.07 0.64
CA ASN A 80 9.17 11.80 1.96
C ASN A 80 8.84 10.31 2.09
N VAL A 81 9.15 9.76 3.26
CA VAL A 81 8.91 8.36 3.60
C VAL A 81 7.87 8.30 4.72
N ASN A 82 6.91 7.40 4.58
CA ASN A 82 5.96 7.10 5.64
C ASN A 82 6.62 6.14 6.63
N ALA A 83 6.55 6.44 7.92
CA ALA A 83 7.04 5.59 8.99
C ALA A 83 5.90 5.22 9.95
N PHE A 84 5.85 3.96 10.36
CA PHE A 84 4.87 3.43 11.31
C PHE A 84 5.52 2.38 12.20
N THR A 85 5.06 2.28 13.45
CA THR A 85 5.56 1.27 14.39
C THR A 85 5.07 -0.12 13.97
N VAL A 86 5.98 -1.09 13.84
CA VAL A 86 5.63 -2.50 13.62
C VAL A 86 5.44 -3.21 14.95
N ASN A 87 6.36 -3.01 15.88
CA ASN A 87 6.29 -3.46 17.27
C ASN A 87 7.22 -2.60 18.14
N ASP A 88 7.47 -3.01 19.37
CA ASP A 88 8.25 -2.24 20.34
C ASP A 88 9.71 -1.97 19.91
N SER A 89 10.27 -2.71 18.94
CA SER A 89 11.66 -2.55 18.47
C SER A 89 11.80 -2.34 16.97
N LEU A 90 10.72 -2.44 16.19
CA LEU A 90 10.75 -2.35 14.74
C LEU A 90 9.85 -1.22 14.23
N MET A 91 10.38 -0.47 13.29
CA MET A 91 9.65 0.54 12.52
C MET A 91 9.57 0.11 11.06
N GLY A 92 8.36 0.15 10.50
CA GLY A 92 8.10 -0.03 9.09
C GLY A 92 8.24 1.29 8.35
N LEU A 93 8.91 1.26 7.21
CA LEU A 93 9.10 2.41 6.34
C LEU A 93 8.48 2.12 4.97
N HIS A 94 7.50 2.91 4.56
CA HIS A 94 6.83 2.82 3.26
C HIS A 94 7.35 3.91 2.32
N LEU A 95 7.95 3.47 1.22
CA LEU A 95 8.47 4.29 0.15
C LEU A 95 7.59 4.11 -1.08
N SER A 96 7.34 5.19 -1.80
CA SER A 96 6.50 5.16 -2.99
C SER A 96 7.12 6.00 -4.09
N SER A 97 7.03 5.51 -5.31
CA SER A 97 7.40 6.21 -6.53
C SER A 97 6.19 6.40 -7.43
N TYR A 98 6.19 7.48 -8.20
CA TYR A 98 5.25 7.65 -9.28
C TYR A 98 5.76 8.69 -10.27
N GLN A 99 5.99 8.27 -11.50
CA GLN A 99 6.41 9.14 -12.58
C GLN A 99 5.33 9.17 -13.66
N ILE A 100 5.12 10.34 -14.24
CA ILE A 100 4.19 10.59 -15.35
C ILE A 100 5.02 10.96 -16.58
N GLN A 101 4.64 10.44 -17.74
CA GLN A 101 5.24 10.83 -19.00
C GLN A 101 5.10 12.35 -19.22
N SER A 102 6.21 13.05 -19.48
CA SER A 102 6.24 14.50 -19.66
C SER A 102 5.69 14.99 -21.01
N GLY A 103 5.36 14.09 -21.94
CA GLY A 103 4.78 14.41 -23.24
C GLY A 103 4.39 13.18 -24.07
N GLY A 104 3.61 13.37 -25.13
CA GLY A 104 3.08 12.28 -25.98
C GLY A 104 1.59 11.97 -25.74
N SER A 105 0.99 11.17 -26.61
CA SER A 105 -0.45 10.87 -26.59
C SER A 105 -0.84 9.68 -25.71
N ALA A 106 0.14 8.89 -25.26
CA ALA A 106 -0.08 7.68 -24.46
C ALA A 106 -0.57 7.97 -23.04
N GLY A 107 -0.29 9.16 -22.49
CA GLY A 107 -0.73 9.53 -21.13
C GLY A 107 -0.23 8.57 -20.04
N ALA A 108 0.93 7.95 -20.27
CA ALA A 108 1.46 6.87 -19.45
C ALA A 108 1.99 7.36 -18.09
N ALA A 109 1.90 6.50 -17.09
CA ALA A 109 2.50 6.70 -15.77
C ALA A 109 2.81 5.34 -15.12
N SER A 110 3.84 5.29 -14.29
CA SER A 110 4.27 4.07 -13.60
C SER A 110 4.82 4.41 -12.21
N GLY A 111 4.66 3.50 -11.26
CA GLY A 111 5.10 3.65 -9.89
C GLY A 111 5.08 2.33 -9.13
N ARG A 112 5.93 2.24 -8.12
CA ARG A 112 6.05 1.09 -7.21
C ARG A 112 5.97 1.55 -5.76
N ASP A 113 5.75 0.61 -4.87
CA ASP A 113 5.85 0.81 -3.43
C ASP A 113 6.81 -0.22 -2.87
N SER A 114 7.61 0.19 -1.90
CA SER A 114 8.61 -0.64 -1.24
C SER A 114 8.50 -0.45 0.26
N PHE A 115 8.81 -1.52 1.00
CA PHE A 115 8.79 -1.53 2.45
C PHE A 115 10.17 -1.88 2.99
N LEU A 116 10.65 -1.13 3.98
CA LEU A 116 11.86 -1.39 4.73
C LEU A 116 11.53 -1.54 6.22
N LEU A 117 12.45 -2.12 6.98
CA LEU A 117 12.35 -2.28 8.42
C LEU A 117 13.56 -1.65 9.08
N LEU A 118 13.35 -0.81 10.07
CA LEU A 118 14.40 -0.23 10.92
C LEU A 118 14.26 -0.82 12.32
N ASP A 119 15.32 -1.48 12.79
CA ASP A 119 15.44 -1.85 14.20
C ASP A 119 15.88 -0.62 15.01
N THR A 120 14.98 -0.12 15.85
CA THR A 120 15.16 1.13 16.59
C THR A 120 16.10 0.98 17.78
N MET A 121 16.45 -0.26 18.16
CA MET A 121 17.35 -0.56 19.27
C MET A 121 18.79 -0.71 18.79
N THR A 122 18.99 -1.24 17.59
CA THR A 122 20.31 -1.51 17.01
C THR A 122 20.69 -0.53 15.89
N ASP A 123 19.74 0.29 15.43
CA ASP A 123 19.89 1.22 14.32
C ASP A 123 20.26 0.55 12.99
N ILE A 124 19.80 -0.69 12.80
CA ILE A 124 20.05 -1.47 11.58
C ILE A 124 18.81 -1.43 10.68
N LEU A 125 19.06 -1.12 9.40
CA LEU A 125 18.05 -1.09 8.35
C LEU A 125 18.06 -2.39 7.54
N TYR A 126 16.88 -2.93 7.26
CA TYR A 126 16.66 -4.17 6.51
C TYR A 126 15.64 -3.95 5.39
N ALA A 127 15.71 -4.79 4.35
CA ALA A 127 14.62 -4.90 3.39
C ALA A 127 13.40 -5.54 4.05
N GLY A 128 12.21 -5.00 3.82
CA GLY A 128 10.95 -5.58 4.30
C GLY A 128 10.50 -6.83 3.55
N GLN A 129 11.20 -7.18 2.46
CA GLN A 129 10.98 -8.37 1.63
C GLN A 129 9.56 -8.49 1.01
N LEU A 130 8.80 -7.39 0.94
CA LEU A 130 7.51 -7.34 0.26
C LEU A 130 7.69 -6.89 -1.21
N ALA A 131 7.93 -7.84 -2.11
CA ALA A 131 8.15 -7.59 -3.53
C ALA A 131 6.82 -7.61 -4.32
N LEU A 132 6.21 -6.44 -4.49
CA LEU A 132 4.94 -6.27 -5.23
C LEU A 132 5.11 -5.74 -6.67
N GLY A 133 6.35 -5.43 -7.07
CA GLY A 133 6.67 -4.86 -8.37
C GLY A 133 6.00 -3.51 -8.63
N ILE A 134 5.48 -3.31 -9.84
CA ILE A 134 4.74 -2.10 -10.21
C ILE A 134 3.35 -2.14 -9.55
N THR A 135 3.14 -1.22 -8.61
CA THR A 135 1.92 -1.13 -7.81
C THR A 135 0.97 -0.05 -8.30
N LYS A 136 1.45 0.86 -9.15
CA LYS A 136 0.70 2.00 -9.68
C LYS A 136 1.03 2.16 -11.15
N TRP A 137 0.02 2.22 -12.01
CA TRP A 137 0.24 2.45 -13.42
C TRP A 137 -1.00 3.05 -14.09
N ARG A 138 -0.77 3.74 -15.20
CA ARG A 138 -1.82 4.22 -16.10
C ARG A 138 -1.29 4.23 -17.52
N ASN A 139 -2.11 3.86 -18.48
CA ASN A 139 -1.82 4.02 -19.90
C ASN A 139 -3.11 4.30 -20.68
N ARG A 140 -3.01 5.02 -21.79
CA ARG A 140 -4.11 5.29 -22.72
C ARG A 140 -3.81 4.63 -24.06
N TYR A 141 -4.68 3.72 -24.47
CA TYR A 141 -4.58 3.03 -25.75
C TYR A 141 -5.87 3.23 -26.55
N ILE A 142 -5.74 3.74 -27.79
CA ILE A 142 -6.85 4.01 -28.71
C ILE A 142 -8.02 4.73 -28.01
N GLY A 143 -7.71 5.80 -27.28
CA GLY A 143 -8.72 6.59 -26.58
C GLY A 143 -9.23 6.02 -25.26
N CYS A 144 -8.97 4.74 -24.94
CA CYS A 144 -9.41 4.08 -23.71
C CYS A 144 -8.30 4.04 -22.66
N PHE A 145 -8.63 4.39 -21.41
CA PHE A 145 -7.68 4.38 -20.30
C PHE A 145 -7.70 3.04 -19.56
N SER A 146 -6.52 2.46 -19.37
CA SER A 146 -6.29 1.39 -18.41
C SER A 146 -5.46 1.93 -17.25
N ALA A 147 -5.75 1.48 -16.04
CA ALA A 147 -5.04 1.91 -14.84
C ALA A 147 -5.02 0.80 -13.79
N GLY A 148 -4.04 0.84 -12.90
CA GLY A 148 -4.00 -0.02 -11.73
C GLY A 148 -3.37 0.69 -10.54
N ALA A 149 -3.82 0.32 -9.36
CA ALA A 149 -3.37 0.87 -8.10
C ALA A 149 -3.42 -0.18 -6.99
N HIS A 150 -2.39 -0.21 -6.14
CA HIS A 150 -2.45 -0.89 -4.86
C HIS A 150 -2.68 0.14 -3.76
N GLU A 151 -3.67 -0.13 -2.91
CA GLU A 151 -3.92 0.62 -1.69
C GLU A 151 -3.45 -0.20 -0.50
N PHE A 152 -2.61 0.41 0.33
CA PHE A 152 -1.98 -0.23 1.47
C PHE A 152 -2.72 0.13 2.76
N SER A 153 -2.87 -0.86 3.62
CA SER A 153 -3.33 -0.66 4.99
C SER A 153 -2.38 -1.36 5.93
N VAL A 154 -2.27 -0.83 7.14
CA VAL A 154 -1.51 -1.42 8.23
C VAL A 154 -2.46 -1.71 9.39
N ALA A 155 -2.35 -2.88 9.99
CA ALA A 155 -3.17 -3.33 11.13
C ALA A 155 -2.51 -4.54 11.80
N ASP A 156 -2.85 -4.83 13.04
CA ASP A 156 -2.59 -6.14 13.66
C ASP A 156 -3.78 -7.06 13.33
N ILE A 157 -3.63 -7.93 12.32
CA ILE A 157 -4.74 -8.76 11.79
C ILE A 157 -4.92 -10.08 12.54
N ASP A 158 -3.86 -10.57 13.17
CA ASP A 158 -3.84 -11.86 13.85
C ASP A 158 -3.75 -11.78 15.39
N GLY A 159 -3.56 -10.57 15.92
CA GLY A 159 -3.54 -10.28 17.35
C GLY A 159 -2.19 -10.56 18.02
N ASP A 160 -1.11 -10.70 17.25
CA ASP A 160 0.23 -10.99 17.77
C ASP A 160 1.01 -9.72 18.21
N ARG A 161 0.41 -8.54 18.03
CA ARG A 161 0.95 -7.20 18.33
C ARG A 161 2.06 -6.75 17.39
N ASN A 162 2.27 -7.42 16.27
CA ASN A 162 3.01 -6.90 15.14
C ASN A 162 2.05 -6.25 14.14
N VAL A 163 2.58 -5.32 13.35
CA VAL A 163 1.81 -4.71 12.28
C VAL A 163 1.99 -5.48 10.97
N ASP A 164 0.85 -5.84 10.40
CA ASP A 164 0.70 -6.52 9.12
C ASP A 164 0.34 -5.54 8.01
N ILE A 165 0.59 -5.95 6.76
CA ILE A 165 0.32 -5.13 5.58
C ILE A 165 -0.85 -5.72 4.79
N GLY A 166 -1.94 -4.97 4.69
CA GLY A 166 -3.09 -5.27 3.85
C GLY A 166 -2.98 -4.59 2.48
N VAL A 167 -3.03 -5.34 1.39
CA VAL A 167 -2.93 -4.84 0.02
C VAL A 167 -4.25 -5.04 -0.71
N LEU A 168 -4.86 -3.94 -1.16
CA LEU A 168 -6.06 -3.96 -2.02
C LEU A 168 -5.67 -3.51 -3.42
N LYS A 169 -5.87 -4.37 -4.42
CA LYS A 169 -5.56 -4.07 -5.81
C LYS A 169 -6.83 -3.67 -6.58
N LYS A 170 -6.77 -2.50 -7.20
CA LYS A 170 -7.81 -1.94 -8.08
C LYS A 170 -7.26 -1.88 -9.50
N VAL A 171 -8.06 -2.24 -10.50
CA VAL A 171 -7.68 -2.20 -11.91
C VAL A 171 -8.85 -1.73 -12.77
N ILE A 172 -8.56 -0.87 -13.73
CA ILE A 172 -9.40 -0.58 -14.89
C ILE A 172 -8.68 -1.15 -16.11
N ARG A 173 -9.36 -2.02 -16.86
CA ARG A 173 -8.86 -2.56 -18.13
C ARG A 173 -9.74 -2.11 -19.30
N CYS A 174 -9.10 -1.87 -20.42
CA CYS A 174 -9.76 -1.74 -21.71
C CYS A 174 -9.62 -3.06 -22.46
N LEU A 175 -10.74 -3.74 -22.69
CA LEU A 175 -10.78 -4.96 -23.48
C LEU A 175 -11.32 -4.64 -24.87
N GLU A 176 -10.62 -5.12 -25.88
CA GLU A 176 -11.14 -5.15 -27.24
C GLU A 176 -12.15 -6.30 -27.34
N VAL A 177 -13.37 -5.97 -27.74
CA VAL A 177 -14.42 -6.95 -28.02
C VAL A 177 -14.71 -6.92 -29.52
N GLU A 178 -14.91 -8.10 -30.10
CA GLU A 178 -15.41 -8.19 -31.47
C GLU A 178 -16.79 -7.51 -31.51
N ALA A 179 -16.87 -6.39 -32.22
CA ALA A 179 -18.17 -5.86 -32.60
C ALA A 179 -18.68 -6.63 -33.83
N ASP A 180 -19.96 -6.46 -34.12
CA ASP A 180 -20.54 -6.95 -35.36
C ASP A 180 -19.78 -6.44 -36.59
N ASN A 181 -19.90 -7.17 -37.70
CA ASN A 181 -19.13 -6.97 -38.95
C ASN A 181 -19.20 -5.53 -39.54
N GLU A 182 -20.02 -4.64 -39.01
CA GLU A 182 -20.26 -3.29 -39.53
C GLU A 182 -19.53 -2.18 -38.74
N THR A 183 -19.12 -2.40 -37.48
CA THR A 183 -18.59 -1.33 -36.62
C THR A 183 -17.10 -1.45 -36.27
N GLY A 184 -16.46 -2.59 -36.54
CA GLY A 184 -15.07 -2.85 -36.17
C GLY A 184 -14.90 -3.03 -34.65
N PRO A 185 -13.71 -3.42 -34.15
CA PRO A 185 -13.53 -3.76 -32.73
C PRO A 185 -13.94 -2.61 -31.81
N ALA A 186 -14.74 -2.92 -30.79
CA ALA A 186 -15.17 -1.97 -29.77
C ALA A 186 -14.32 -2.14 -28.52
N MET A 187 -14.06 -1.03 -27.81
CA MET A 187 -13.36 -1.07 -26.52
C MET A 187 -14.38 -1.05 -25.38
N VAL A 188 -14.37 -2.07 -24.53
CA VAL A 188 -15.18 -2.14 -23.31
C VAL A 188 -14.30 -1.91 -22.10
N ARG A 189 -14.75 -1.03 -21.20
CA ARG A 189 -14.12 -0.81 -19.91
C ARG A 189 -14.59 -1.87 -18.91
N MET A 190 -13.64 -2.49 -18.24
CA MET A 190 -13.90 -3.37 -17.09
C MET A 190 -13.17 -2.85 -15.86
N GLU A 191 -13.85 -2.91 -14.72
CA GLU A 191 -13.30 -2.56 -13.43
C GLU A 191 -13.21 -3.81 -12.58
N GLU A 192 -12.08 -3.99 -11.92
CA GLU A 192 -11.79 -5.12 -11.05
C GLU A 192 -11.20 -4.59 -9.75
N THR A 193 -11.75 -5.02 -8.63
CA THR A 193 -11.16 -4.80 -7.32
C THR A 193 -11.00 -6.16 -6.67
N GLU A 194 -9.75 -6.56 -6.43
CA GLU A 194 -9.46 -7.83 -5.76
C GLU A 194 -9.83 -7.72 -4.27
N MET A 195 -10.03 -8.85 -3.60
CA MET A 195 -10.11 -8.85 -2.14
C MET A 195 -8.78 -8.39 -1.53
N ARG A 196 -8.85 -7.69 -0.39
CA ARG A 196 -7.64 -7.27 0.33
C ARG A 196 -6.87 -8.50 0.80
N ARG A 197 -5.60 -8.61 0.41
CA ARG A 197 -4.68 -9.67 0.84
C ARG A 197 -3.85 -9.17 2.01
N TRP A 198 -3.59 -10.02 2.99
CA TRP A 198 -2.79 -9.66 4.15
C TRP A 198 -1.45 -10.38 4.14
N TYR A 199 -0.41 -9.62 4.45
CA TYR A 199 0.94 -10.11 4.65
C TYR A 199 1.27 -9.96 6.14
N VAL A 200 1.31 -11.08 6.83
CA VAL A 200 1.48 -11.17 8.28
C VAL A 200 2.96 -11.06 8.62
N PHE A 201 3.30 -10.27 9.62
CA PHE A 201 4.69 -10.11 10.04
C PHE A 201 5.16 -11.31 10.87
N THR A 202 6.10 -12.10 10.36
CA THR A 202 6.64 -13.26 11.06
C THR A 202 8.17 -13.21 11.07
N GLY A 203 8.75 -13.14 12.28
CA GLY A 203 10.20 -13.06 12.45
C GLY A 203 10.76 -11.72 11.99
N ASP A 204 11.22 -11.65 10.74
CA ASP A 204 11.93 -10.50 10.17
C ASP A 204 11.31 -10.00 8.84
N ARG A 205 10.13 -10.49 8.47
CA ARG A 205 9.51 -10.17 7.18
C ARG A 205 7.99 -10.30 7.20
N TRP A 206 7.35 -9.72 6.20
CA TRP A 206 5.93 -9.92 5.92
C TRP A 206 5.73 -11.07 4.92
N GLU A 207 4.91 -12.06 5.28
CA GLU A 207 4.56 -13.20 4.43
C GLU A 207 3.05 -13.25 4.16
N TYR A 208 2.66 -13.57 2.93
CA TYR A 208 1.24 -13.64 2.57
C TYR A 208 0.53 -14.77 3.33
N ASP A 209 -0.63 -14.46 3.92
CA ASP A 209 -1.48 -15.42 4.60
C ASP A 209 -2.95 -15.32 4.15
N SER A 210 -3.38 -16.32 3.39
CA SER A 210 -4.73 -16.39 2.81
C SER A 210 -5.85 -16.54 3.83
N ARG A 211 -5.56 -16.89 5.10
CA ARG A 211 -6.57 -17.01 6.16
C ARG A 211 -7.25 -15.67 6.48
N TYR A 212 -6.60 -14.57 6.13
CA TYR A 212 -7.05 -13.21 6.41
C TYR A 212 -7.59 -12.47 5.18
N ASP A 213 -7.64 -13.11 4.02
CA ASP A 213 -8.14 -12.48 2.79
C ASP A 213 -9.55 -11.88 2.95
N GLY A 214 -9.73 -10.68 2.42
CA GLY A 214 -10.97 -9.91 2.47
C GLY A 214 -11.30 -9.32 3.85
N ARG A 215 -10.51 -9.60 4.90
CA ARG A 215 -10.73 -9.01 6.22
C ARG A 215 -10.27 -7.56 6.26
N PHE A 216 -10.94 -6.74 7.09
CA PHE A 216 -10.53 -5.37 7.34
C PHE A 216 -10.92 -4.96 8.78
N PRO A 217 -9.96 -4.86 9.72
CA PRO A 217 -10.26 -4.53 11.11
C PRO A 217 -10.49 -3.02 11.24
N LEU A 218 -11.74 -2.59 11.06
CA LEU A 218 -12.13 -1.18 10.99
C LEU A 218 -11.68 -0.31 12.18
N SER A 219 -11.51 -0.89 13.37
CA SER A 219 -11.14 -0.15 14.58
C SER A 219 -9.63 0.09 14.75
N GLN A 220 -8.79 -0.58 13.96
CA GLN A 220 -7.32 -0.59 14.14
C GLN A 220 -6.54 -0.45 12.83
N ALA A 221 -7.21 -0.58 11.68
CA ALA A 221 -6.56 -0.43 10.39
C ALA A 221 -6.36 1.05 10.02
N MET A 222 -5.14 1.39 9.63
CA MET A 222 -4.80 2.66 9.00
C MET A 222 -4.50 2.44 7.51
N VAL A 223 -5.10 3.24 6.64
CA VAL A 223 -4.74 3.26 5.21
C VAL A 223 -3.51 4.17 5.03
N LEU A 224 -2.45 3.66 4.41
CA LEU A 224 -1.27 4.46 4.12
C LEU A 224 -1.58 5.48 3.01
N PRO A 225 -1.11 6.73 3.13
CA PRO A 225 -1.40 7.75 2.15
C PRO A 225 -0.71 7.46 0.81
N LEU A 226 -1.33 7.95 -0.26
CA LEU A 226 -0.81 7.90 -1.62
C LEU A 226 0.33 8.92 -1.76
N ILE A 227 1.53 8.56 -1.30
CA ILE A 227 2.68 9.47 -1.29
C ILE A 227 2.93 10.07 -2.69
N GLY A 228 3.00 11.40 -2.76
CA GLY A 228 3.24 12.12 -4.01
C GLY A 228 2.03 12.22 -4.95
N LEU A 229 0.86 11.73 -4.54
CA LEU A 229 -0.36 11.72 -5.34
C LEU A 229 -1.55 12.28 -4.57
N VAL A 230 -2.42 13.00 -5.29
CA VAL A 230 -3.70 13.45 -4.75
C VAL A 230 -4.77 12.35 -4.85
N LYS A 231 -4.67 11.51 -5.89
CA LYS A 231 -5.59 10.40 -6.17
C LYS A 231 -4.81 9.22 -6.73
N ASP A 232 -5.31 8.01 -6.51
CA ASP A 232 -4.72 6.84 -7.14
C ASP A 232 -5.04 6.83 -8.65
N PRO A 233 -4.24 6.12 -9.48
CA PRO A 233 -4.45 6.09 -10.93
C PRO A 233 -5.84 5.61 -11.37
N VAL A 234 -6.49 4.73 -10.61
CA VAL A 234 -7.81 4.18 -10.92
C VAL A 234 -8.89 5.24 -10.64
N ASP A 235 -8.82 5.90 -9.49
CA ASP A 235 -9.73 6.98 -9.12
C ASP A 235 -9.61 8.16 -10.10
N PHE A 236 -8.39 8.53 -10.48
CA PHE A 236 -8.14 9.58 -11.48
C PHE A 236 -8.81 9.27 -12.83
N VAL A 237 -8.64 8.05 -13.34
CA VAL A 237 -9.24 7.65 -14.63
C VAL A 237 -10.76 7.60 -14.54
N THR A 238 -11.30 7.13 -13.42
CA THR A 238 -12.74 7.06 -13.17
C THR A 238 -13.37 8.44 -13.21
N GLU A 239 -12.78 9.42 -12.56
CA GLU A 239 -13.28 10.79 -12.59
C GLU A 239 -13.20 11.39 -14.00
N LEU A 240 -12.05 11.28 -14.66
CA LEU A 240 -11.83 11.86 -15.99
C LEU A 240 -12.82 11.34 -17.04
N THR A 241 -13.22 10.07 -16.92
CA THR A 241 -14.20 9.43 -17.82
C THR A 241 -15.65 9.78 -17.47
N MET A 242 -15.97 9.99 -16.19
CA MET A 242 -17.29 10.49 -15.79
C MET A 242 -17.50 11.94 -16.22
N GLU A 243 -16.46 12.78 -16.16
CA GLU A 243 -16.53 14.18 -16.62
C GLU A 243 -16.70 14.29 -18.13
N THR A 244 -16.02 13.45 -18.92
CA THR A 244 -16.22 13.42 -20.38
C THR A 244 -17.61 12.91 -20.76
N GLY A 245 -18.16 11.93 -20.01
CA GLY A 245 -19.54 11.47 -20.18
C GLY A 245 -20.61 12.52 -19.85
N ARG A 246 -20.30 13.49 -18.98
CA ARG A 246 -21.18 14.64 -18.68
C ARG A 246 -21.07 15.79 -19.69
N ARG A 247 -20.04 15.80 -20.54
CA ARG A 247 -19.78 16.84 -21.55
C ARG A 247 -20.25 16.46 -22.96
N SER A 248 -21.20 15.55 -23.11
CA SER A 248 -22.01 15.42 -24.33
C SER A 248 -23.45 15.05 -23.99
N PRO A 249 -24.49 15.62 -24.64
CA PRO A 249 -24.46 16.42 -25.87
C PRO A 249 -24.95 17.87 -25.71
N ASP A 250 -24.38 18.77 -26.51
CA ASP A 250 -25.12 19.74 -27.34
C ASP A 250 -24.45 19.74 -28.72
#